data_AF-C1JCA0-F1
#
_entry.id   AF-C1JCA0-F1
#
_cell.length_a   1.000
_cell.length_b   1.000
_cell.length_c   1.000
_cell.angle_alpha   90.00
_cell.angle_beta   90.00
_cell.angle_gamma   90.00
#
_symmetry.space_group_name_H-M   'P 1'
#
loop_
_entity.id
_entity.type
_entity.pdbx_description
1 polymer ?
#
loop_
_entity_poly.entity_id
_entity_poly.type
_entity_poly.pdbx_seq_one_letter_code
_entity_poly.pdbx_strand_id
1 'polypeptide(L)'
;DEGYLVLDGLLSPEECDALRERMSEIIDRMDVPEHCRIQFSTDHDEQLKTQGNADYFITSGDKIRFFFEKGVFDDKGEFIVPREHSLNKISHALHAYEPLFKAVTHSPKVQ
;
A
#
# COMPACT_ATOMS: atom_id res chain seq x y z
N ASP A 1 20.24 9.50 19.18
CA ASP A 1 19.68 10.57 20.03
C ASP A 1 18.24 10.96 19.71
N GLU A 2 17.71 10.83 18.47
CA GLU A 2 16.27 11.09 18.19
C GLU A 2 15.48 9.87 17.65
N GLY A 3 16.16 8.76 17.30
CA GLY A 3 15.51 7.58 16.71
C GLY A 3 15.19 7.69 15.21
N TYR A 4 15.49 8.83 14.58
CA TYR A 4 15.39 9.06 13.13
C TYR A 4 16.48 10.01 12.63
N LEU A 5 16.63 10.10 11.30
CA LEU A 5 17.54 11.03 10.62
C LEU A 5 16.86 11.57 9.35
N VAL A 6 17.01 12.88 9.09
CA VAL A 6 16.53 13.52 7.86
C VAL A 6 17.68 13.62 6.86
N LEU A 7 17.47 13.08 5.66
CA LEU A 7 18.44 13.11 4.56
C LEU A 7 17.77 13.72 3.33
N ASP A 8 18.00 15.02 3.13
CA ASP A 8 17.49 15.72 1.96
C ASP A 8 18.21 15.26 0.69
N GLY A 9 17.45 15.07 -0.40
CA GLY A 9 18.00 14.73 -1.70
C GLY A 9 18.59 13.31 -1.80
N LEU A 10 18.25 12.40 -0.89
CA LEU A 10 18.66 10.99 -1.01
C LEU A 10 18.19 10.38 -2.35
N LEU A 11 16.94 10.64 -2.72
CA LEU A 11 16.40 10.33 -4.04
C LEU A 11 16.29 11.62 -4.86
N SER A 12 16.54 11.52 -6.17
CA SER A 12 16.34 12.63 -7.09
C SER A 12 14.85 12.88 -7.36
N PRO A 13 14.46 14.08 -7.83
CA PRO A 13 13.10 14.35 -8.26
C PRO A 13 12.59 13.33 -9.31
N GLU A 14 13.45 12.94 -10.24
CA GLU A 14 13.11 11.98 -11.30
C GLU A 14 12.87 10.57 -10.76
N GLU A 15 13.65 10.13 -9.77
CA GLU A 15 13.40 8.86 -9.07
C GLU A 15 12.06 8.90 -8.33
N CYS A 16 11.75 10.03 -7.68
CA CYS A 16 10.47 10.22 -7.01
C CYS A 16 9.29 10.20 -7.99
N ASP A 17 9.41 10.88 -9.13
CA ASP A 17 8.36 10.96 -10.14
C ASP A 17 8.13 9.60 -10.81
N ALA A 18 9.19 8.86 -11.13
CA ALA A 18 9.08 7.50 -11.65
C ALA A 18 8.34 6.57 -10.68
N LEU A 19 8.63 6.66 -9.37
CA LEU A 19 7.93 5.87 -8.35
C LEU A 19 6.44 6.24 -8.24
N ARG A 20 6.11 7.53 -8.37
CA ARG A 20 4.71 8.01 -8.36
C ARG A 20 3.96 7.52 -9.59
N GLU A 21 4.52 7.70 -10.78
CA GLU A 21 3.92 7.22 -12.04
C GLU A 21 3.68 5.72 -11.98
N ARG A 22 4.69 4.96 -11.53
CA ARG A 22 4.55 3.51 -11.41
C ARG A 22 3.46 3.10 -10.41
N MET A 23 3.31 3.83 -9.31
CA MET A 23 2.24 3.57 -8.36
C MET A 23 0.86 3.87 -8.97
N SER A 24 0.71 4.97 -9.72
CA SER A 24 -0.52 5.27 -10.45
C SER A 24 -0.91 4.12 -11.40
N GLU A 25 0.04 3.57 -12.16
CA GLU A 25 -0.23 2.42 -13.02
C GLU A 25 -0.68 1.17 -12.25
N ILE A 26 -0.12 0.93 -11.06
CA ILE A 26 -0.51 -0.19 -10.20
C ILE A 26 -1.93 -0.01 -9.69
N ILE A 27 -2.31 1.22 -9.33
CA ILE A 27 -3.64 1.58 -8.87
C ILE A 27 -4.66 1.44 -10.01
N ASP A 28 -4.34 1.91 -11.22
CA ASP A 28 -5.23 1.81 -12.37
C ASP A 28 -5.53 0.35 -12.76
N ARG A 29 -4.56 -0.53 -12.55
CA ARG A 29 -4.67 -1.98 -12.80
C ARG A 29 -5.18 -2.77 -11.59
N MET A 30 -5.51 -2.09 -10.49
CA MET A 30 -5.97 -2.73 -9.28
C MET A 30 -7.28 -3.47 -9.52
N ASP A 31 -7.24 -4.77 -9.26
CA ASP A 31 -8.43 -5.62 -9.19
C ASP A 31 -8.46 -6.31 -7.82
N VAL A 32 -9.38 -5.85 -6.97
CA VAL A 32 -9.53 -6.35 -5.60
C VAL A 32 -10.94 -6.92 -5.44
N PRO A 33 -11.06 -8.25 -5.30
CA PRO A 33 -12.33 -8.90 -5.01
C PRO A 33 -13.01 -8.28 -3.80
N GLU A 34 -14.34 -8.28 -3.76
CA GLU A 34 -15.12 -7.66 -2.68
C GLU A 34 -14.69 -8.15 -1.29
N HIS A 35 -14.46 -9.46 -1.13
CA HIS A 35 -13.97 -10.03 0.14
C HIS A 35 -12.58 -9.49 0.53
N CYS A 36 -11.78 -9.01 -0.40
CA CYS A 36 -10.46 -8.44 -0.15
C CYS A 36 -10.47 -6.91 0.04
N ARG A 37 -11.63 -6.26 0.00
CA ARG A 37 -11.80 -4.80 0.20
C ARG A 37 -11.72 -4.46 1.69
N ILE A 38 -10.54 -4.66 2.27
CA ILE A 38 -10.29 -4.52 3.70
C ILE A 38 -10.04 -3.06 4.06
N GLN A 39 -10.81 -2.57 5.02
CA GLN A 39 -10.54 -1.28 5.66
C GLN A 39 -9.37 -1.43 6.64
N PHE A 40 -8.40 -0.51 6.57
CA PHE A 40 -7.27 -0.48 7.48
C PHE A 40 -7.67 0.12 8.84
N SER A 41 -7.23 -0.51 9.93
CA SER A 41 -7.24 0.09 11.27
C SER A 41 -5.91 -0.19 11.96
N THR A 42 -5.50 0.72 12.84
CA THR A 42 -4.34 0.51 13.74
C THR A 42 -4.75 -0.10 15.08
N ASP A 43 -6.04 -0.18 15.37
CA ASP A 43 -6.56 -0.86 16.56
C ASP A 43 -6.63 -2.36 16.31
N HIS A 44 -5.96 -3.14 17.17
CA HIS A 44 -5.83 -4.59 17.00
C HIS A 44 -7.18 -5.32 17.10
N ASP A 45 -8.02 -4.92 18.06
CA ASP A 45 -9.31 -5.57 18.30
C ASP A 45 -10.31 -5.21 17.21
N GLU A 46 -10.32 -3.97 16.75
CA GLU A 46 -11.13 -3.53 15.60
C GLU A 46 -10.68 -4.22 14.32
N GLN A 47 -9.36 -4.30 14.09
CA GLN A 47 -8.85 -4.98 12.91
C GLN A 47 -9.22 -6.46 12.93
N LEU A 48 -9.15 -7.15 14.07
CA LEU A 48 -9.58 -8.55 14.21
C LEU A 48 -11.10 -8.74 14.10
N LYS A 49 -11.91 -7.81 14.63
CA LYS A 49 -13.39 -7.91 14.64
C LYS A 49 -14.02 -7.57 13.29
N THR A 50 -13.49 -6.56 12.61
CA THR A 50 -13.99 -6.12 11.29
C THR A 50 -13.49 -7.06 10.19
N GLN A 51 -12.36 -7.75 10.41
CA GLN A 51 -11.82 -8.73 9.47
C GLN A 51 -12.36 -10.14 9.74
N GLY A 52 -13.41 -10.52 9.00
CA GLY A 52 -13.54 -11.90 8.51
C GLY A 52 -12.39 -12.32 7.55
N ASN A 53 -11.39 -11.44 7.35
CA ASN A 53 -10.31 -11.52 6.38
C ASN A 53 -8.93 -11.16 6.98
N ALA A 54 -8.69 -11.57 8.23
CA ALA A 54 -7.36 -11.46 8.83
C ALA A 54 -6.31 -12.14 7.93
N ASP A 55 -6.70 -13.18 7.20
CA ASP A 55 -5.87 -13.87 6.22
C ASP A 55 -5.38 -12.97 5.09
N TYR A 56 -6.20 -12.05 4.55
CA TYR A 56 -5.74 -11.13 3.49
C TYR A 56 -4.66 -10.16 4.01
N PHE A 57 -4.69 -9.80 5.29
CA PHE A 57 -3.62 -9.01 5.89
C PHE A 57 -2.43 -9.89 6.33
N ILE A 58 -2.66 -10.94 7.11
CA ILE A 58 -1.63 -11.82 7.70
C ILE A 58 -0.78 -12.49 6.60
N THR A 59 -1.39 -12.92 5.49
CA THR A 59 -0.67 -13.59 4.40
C THR A 59 -0.12 -12.63 3.34
N SER A 60 -0.08 -11.32 3.62
CA SER A 60 0.34 -10.30 2.65
C SER A 60 1.84 -9.99 2.67
N GLY A 61 2.60 -10.58 3.60
CA GLY A 61 4.02 -10.29 3.81
C GLY A 61 4.89 -10.47 2.57
N ASP A 62 4.52 -11.41 1.70
CA ASP A 62 5.19 -11.73 0.43
C ASP A 62 4.34 -11.34 -0.80
N LYS A 63 3.42 -10.37 -0.66
CA LYS A 63 2.51 -9.97 -1.74
C LYS A 63 2.45 -8.45 -1.90
N ILE A 64 1.94 -8.01 -3.04
CA ILE A 64 1.49 -6.64 -3.26
C ILE A 64 -0.04 -6.67 -3.14
N ARG A 65 -0.56 -6.06 -2.08
CA ARG A 65 -1.97 -6.02 -1.71
C ARG A 65 -2.38 -4.59 -1.37
N PHE A 66 -3.69 -4.37 -1.44
CA PHE A 66 -4.32 -3.06 -1.34
C PHE A 66 -5.13 -2.99 -0.06
N PHE A 67 -4.96 -1.89 0.67
CA PHE A 67 -5.66 -1.64 1.93
C PHE A 67 -6.30 -0.27 1.86
N PHE A 68 -7.57 -0.20 2.23
CA PHE A 68 -8.43 0.94 1.95
C PHE A 68 -8.70 1.78 3.20
N GLU A 69 -9.02 3.05 2.98
CA GLU A 69 -9.48 3.95 4.03
C GLU A 69 -10.84 3.51 4.59
N LYS A 70 -11.14 3.92 5.82
CA LYS A 70 -12.46 3.68 6.41
C LYS A 70 -13.51 4.53 5.70
N GLY A 71 -14.70 3.95 5.48
CA GLY A 71 -15.84 4.67 4.92
C GLY A 71 -15.77 4.94 3.41
N VAL A 72 -14.88 4.26 2.68
CA VAL A 72 -14.81 4.36 1.20
C VAL A 72 -15.70 3.34 0.47
N PHE A 73 -16.37 2.48 1.24
CA PHE A 73 -17.33 1.49 0.76
C PHE A 73 -18.74 1.81 1.27
N ASP A 74 -19.76 1.55 0.45
CA ASP A 74 -21.16 1.56 0.87
C ASP A 74 -21.55 0.26 1.61
N ASP A 75 -22.83 0.16 2.01
CA ASP A 75 -23.38 -1.02 2.67
C ASP A 75 -23.36 -2.29 1.79
N LYS A 76 -23.05 -2.17 0.50
CA LYS A 76 -22.90 -3.27 -0.47
C LYS A 76 -21.44 -3.58 -0.77
N GLY A 77 -20.49 -2.92 -0.08
CA GLY A 77 -19.06 -3.11 -0.31
C GLY A 77 -18.52 -2.42 -1.57
N GLU A 78 -19.31 -1.57 -2.22
CA GLU A 78 -18.90 -0.86 -3.44
C GLU A 78 -18.25 0.49 -3.14
N PHE A 79 -17.28 0.87 -3.98
CA PHE A 79 -16.56 2.14 -3.84
C PHE A 79 -17.51 3.33 -3.99
N ILE A 80 -17.54 4.22 -2.99
CA ILE A 80 -18.29 5.48 -3.04
C ILE A 80 -17.42 6.70 -3.40
N VAL A 81 -16.10 6.50 -3.47
CA VAL A 81 -15.12 7.48 -3.94
C VAL A 81 -14.21 6.82 -4.99
N PRO A 82 -13.51 7.59 -5.85
CA PRO A 82 -12.59 7.02 -6.83
C PRO A 82 -11.55 6.09 -6.18
N ARG A 83 -11.14 5.04 -6.92
CA ARG A 83 -10.29 3.96 -6.38
C ARG A 83 -8.95 4.48 -5.88
N GLU A 84 -8.37 5.39 -6.63
CA GLU A 84 -7.14 6.12 -6.33
C GLU A 84 -7.22 6.97 -5.06
N HIS A 85 -8.43 7.38 -4.66
CA HIS A 85 -8.68 8.13 -3.44
C HIS A 85 -9.19 7.25 -2.29
N SER A 86 -9.41 5.96 -2.56
CA SER A 86 -9.91 5.00 -1.57
C SER A 86 -8.79 4.29 -0.81
N LEU A 87 -7.55 4.34 -1.32
CA LEU A 87 -6.42 3.59 -0.80
C LEU A 87 -5.78 4.29 0.40
N ASN A 88 -5.55 3.52 1.47
CA ASN A 88 -4.71 3.92 2.60
C ASN A 88 -3.24 3.54 2.33
N LYS A 89 -2.99 2.30 1.88
CA LYS A 89 -1.64 1.82 1.54
C LYS A 89 -1.64 0.64 0.56
N ILE A 90 -0.49 0.46 -0.09
CA ILE A 90 -0.15 -0.72 -0.88
C ILE A 90 1.11 -1.36 -0.28
N SER A 91 1.03 -2.63 0.10
CA SER A 91 2.08 -3.33 0.86
C SER A 91 1.97 -4.85 0.66
N HIS A 92 2.92 -5.70 1.06
CA HIS A 92 4.15 -5.44 1.83
C HIS A 92 5.43 -5.75 1.06
N ALA A 93 5.33 -6.32 -0.15
CA ALA A 93 6.48 -6.81 -0.89
C ALA A 93 6.74 -6.06 -2.21
N LEU A 94 6.41 -4.76 -2.29
CA LEU A 94 6.77 -3.89 -3.42
C LEU A 94 8.29 -3.96 -3.69
N HIS A 95 9.10 -3.89 -2.64
CA HIS A 95 10.55 -4.00 -2.72
C HIS A 95 11.07 -5.31 -3.30
N ALA A 96 10.26 -6.39 -3.31
CA ALA A 96 10.67 -7.70 -3.78
C ALA A 96 10.17 -8.00 -5.20
N TYR A 97 8.93 -7.59 -5.50
CA TYR A 97 8.20 -8.02 -6.70
C TYR A 97 7.88 -6.90 -7.69
N GLU A 98 7.97 -5.63 -7.29
CA GLU A 98 7.81 -4.51 -8.21
C GLU A 98 9.21 -4.04 -8.67
N PRO A 99 9.54 -4.14 -9.98
CA PRO A 99 10.90 -3.87 -10.47
C PRO A 99 11.50 -2.51 -10.09
N LEU A 100 10.73 -1.43 -10.14
CA LEU A 100 11.21 -0.08 -9.85
C LEU A 100 11.41 0.11 -8.33
N PHE A 101 10.44 -0.31 -7.51
CA PHE A 101 10.58 -0.26 -6.05
C PHE A 101 11.73 -1.15 -5.57
N LYS A 102 11.93 -2.32 -6.20
CA LYS A 102 13.08 -3.19 -5.93
C LYS A 102 14.40 -2.51 -6.27
N ALA A 103 14.50 -1.90 -7.45
CA ALA A 103 15.72 -1.22 -7.89
C ALA A 103 16.11 -0.07 -6.95
N VAL A 104 15.15 0.75 -6.53
CA VAL A 104 15.39 1.84 -5.57
C VAL A 104 15.79 1.29 -4.20
N THR A 105 15.09 0.26 -3.70
CA THR A 105 15.37 -0.34 -2.39
C THR A 105 16.76 -0.96 -2.30
N HIS A 106 17.27 -1.54 -3.40
CA HIS A 106 18.60 -2.17 -3.45
C HIS A 106 19.66 -1.28 -4.12
N SER A 107 19.41 0.03 -4.24
CA SER A 107 20.38 0.96 -4.84
C SER A 107 21.59 1.20 -3.92
N PRO A 108 22.76 1.59 -4.47
CA PRO A 108 23.94 1.93 -3.67
C PRO A 108 23.74 3.12 -2.71
N LYS A 109 22.65 3.88 -2.85
CA LYS A 109 22.29 4.99 -1.95
C LYS A 109 21.70 4.48 -0.63
N VAL A 110 21.19 3.25 -0.62
CA VAL A 110 20.48 2.62 0.50
C VAL A 110 21.33 1.51 1.16
N GLN A 111 22.26 0.89 0.41
CA GLN A 111 23.19 -0.13 0.92
C GLN A 111 24.41 0.45 1.60
#